data_AF-A0A7X3QB89-F1
#
_entry.id   AF-A0A7X3QB89-F1
#
_cell.length_a   1.000
_cell.length_b   1.000
_cell.length_c   1.000
_cell.angle_alpha   90.00
_cell.angle_beta   90.00
_cell.angle_gamma   90.00
#
_symmetry.space_group_name_H-M   'P 1'
#
loop_
_entity.id
_entity.type
_entity.pdbx_description
1 polymer ?
#
loop_
_entity_poly.entity_id
_entity_poly.type
_entity_poly.pdbx_seq_one_letter_code
_entity_poly.pdbx_strand_id
1 'polypeptide(L)'
;MTRRARFATVLVVVLAGGWHGALVRAAAQPSEPALEAVSALRCWRRVDRGAVRIGEQFGMTVTCRVVESGSGRAVPDTVGLEPESIDLLPFEVLAGERFADVTGPGHRFFQYHYVLRLTGEDYFGRDVLIPPLELNYRIERPAEAGTVLPGRELTYVLPGEPIRVLSLVPETAADIRGIPLETLGAAEARLARADVLLLAAAGLGLVAAGVLVVGLRRAHQARQAASAPEARPVAAAAVAGAVARALTEIRRENAAAE
;
A
#
# COMPACT_ATOMS: atom_id res chain seq x y z
N MET A 1 53.88 25.30 35.61
CA MET A 1 53.81 25.39 37.09
C MET A 1 52.99 26.63 37.44
N THR A 2 51.68 26.47 37.62
CA THR A 2 51.00 26.40 38.94
C THR A 2 50.88 27.75 39.66
N ARG A 3 49.64 28.30 39.70
CA ARG A 3 48.88 28.72 40.92
C ARG A 3 47.74 29.64 40.47
N ARG A 4 46.50 29.12 40.41
CA ARG A 4 45.49 29.07 41.49
C ARG A 4 45.05 30.45 42.02
N ALA A 5 43.88 30.85 41.52
CA ALA A 5 42.68 31.27 42.24
C ALA A 5 42.79 32.38 43.29
N ARG A 6 42.02 33.46 43.07
CA ARG A 6 41.20 34.07 44.14
C ARG A 6 39.82 34.45 43.59
N PHE A 7 38.83 33.76 44.13
CA PHE A 7 37.42 34.14 44.14
C PHE A 7 37.27 35.50 44.84
N ALA A 8 36.41 36.37 44.30
CA ALA A 8 35.83 37.48 45.05
C ALA A 8 34.34 37.54 44.72
N THR A 9 33.57 37.18 45.74
CA THR A 9 32.12 37.10 45.77
C THR A 9 31.50 38.49 45.85
N VAL A 10 30.58 38.75 44.92
CA VAL A 10 29.32 39.52 45.00
C VAL A 10 29.12 40.45 46.21
N LEU A 11 28.90 41.74 45.91
CA LEU A 11 28.02 42.62 46.68
C LEU A 11 27.03 43.28 45.72
N VAL A 12 25.79 42.79 45.74
CA VAL A 12 24.63 43.42 45.09
C VAL A 12 24.08 44.44 46.07
N VAL A 13 24.10 45.72 45.68
CA VAL A 13 23.33 46.78 46.34
C VAL A 13 22.26 47.26 45.36
N VAL A 14 21.02 46.96 45.74
CA VAL A 14 19.78 47.45 45.15
C VAL A 14 19.66 48.94 45.46
N LEU A 15 19.56 49.77 44.42
CA LEU A 15 19.01 51.11 44.54
C LEU A 15 17.86 51.25 43.55
N ALA A 16 16.68 51.39 44.14
CA ALA A 16 15.45 51.79 43.50
C ALA A 16 15.59 53.20 42.91
N GLY A 17 15.24 53.34 41.64
CA GLY A 17 15.16 54.62 40.95
C GLY A 17 14.29 54.43 39.72
N GLY A 18 12.99 54.67 39.88
CA GLY A 18 12.00 54.42 38.85
C GLY A 18 12.16 55.35 37.65
N TRP A 19 12.23 54.76 36.45
CA TRP A 19 11.84 55.40 35.19
C TRP A 19 10.64 54.64 34.64
N HIS A 20 9.54 55.39 34.45
CA HIS A 20 8.30 54.92 33.85
C HIS A 20 8.53 54.65 32.35
N GLY A 21 9.14 53.52 32.03
CA GLY A 21 9.05 52.93 30.71
C GLY A 21 7.69 52.27 30.56
N ALA A 22 6.78 52.92 29.84
CA ALA A 22 5.60 52.27 29.32
C ALA A 22 6.05 51.14 28.38
N LEU A 23 6.23 49.95 28.94
CA LEU A 23 6.34 48.72 28.16
C LEU A 23 4.96 48.51 27.54
N VAL A 24 4.81 48.99 26.30
CA VAL A 24 3.84 48.42 25.36
C VAL A 24 4.23 46.96 25.25
N ARG A 25 3.55 46.14 26.04
CA ARG A 25 3.53 44.69 25.87
C ARG A 25 2.81 44.50 24.55
N ALA A 26 3.57 44.45 23.46
CA ALA A 26 3.08 43.90 22.21
C ALA A 26 2.54 42.53 22.58
N ALA A 27 1.21 42.41 22.63
CA ALA A 27 0.57 41.11 22.68
C ALA A 27 1.09 40.39 21.43
N ALA A 28 1.95 39.40 21.65
CA ALA A 28 2.20 38.39 20.64
C ALA A 28 0.82 37.85 20.28
N GLN A 29 0.30 38.28 19.13
CA GLN A 29 -0.88 37.67 18.57
C GLN A 29 -0.56 36.18 18.42
N PRO A 30 -1.48 35.27 18.81
CA PRO A 30 -1.32 33.88 18.44
C PRO A 30 -1.32 33.83 16.92
N SER A 31 -0.13 33.69 16.33
CA SER A 31 0.06 33.51 14.91
C SER A 31 -0.24 32.07 14.55
N GLU A 32 -1.49 31.64 14.72
CA GLU A 32 -2.03 30.40 14.16
C GLU A 32 -3.52 30.61 13.84
N PRO A 33 -3.85 30.65 12.54
CA PRO A 33 -4.82 29.65 12.05
C PRO A 33 -4.45 29.09 10.66
N ALA A 34 -3.18 29.18 10.24
CA ALA A 34 -2.77 28.58 8.97
C ALA A 34 -2.70 27.04 9.04
N LEU A 35 -2.30 26.48 10.18
CA LEU A 35 -2.20 25.03 10.38
C LEU A 35 -3.56 24.36 10.70
N GLU A 36 -4.50 25.07 11.33
CA GLU A 36 -5.85 24.56 11.62
C GLU A 36 -6.76 24.55 10.37
N ALA A 37 -6.59 25.54 9.48
CA ALA A 37 -7.29 25.61 8.20
C ALA A 37 -6.94 24.44 7.25
N VAL A 38 -5.67 24.02 7.21
CA VAL A 38 -5.18 22.88 6.38
C VAL A 38 -5.75 21.53 6.85
N SER A 39 -6.38 21.48 8.03
CA SER A 39 -7.10 20.31 8.55
C SER A 39 -8.59 20.27 8.19
N ALA A 40 -9.20 21.42 7.86
CA ALA A 40 -10.64 21.56 7.69
C ALA A 40 -11.15 21.01 6.34
N LEU A 41 -10.36 21.21 5.28
CA LEU A 41 -10.57 20.67 3.94
C LEU A 41 -9.26 20.06 3.45
N ARG A 42 -9.31 18.83 2.95
CA ARG A 42 -8.19 18.17 2.30
C ARG A 42 -8.67 17.41 1.08
N CYS A 43 -8.07 17.68 -0.06
CA CYS A 43 -8.37 16.96 -1.29
C CYS A 43 -7.15 16.17 -1.76
N TRP A 44 -7.41 15.10 -2.49
CA TRP A 44 -6.42 14.39 -3.28
C TRP A 44 -7.05 14.02 -4.61
N ARG A 45 -6.19 13.88 -5.61
CA ARG A 45 -6.58 13.40 -6.92
C ARG A 45 -5.97 12.03 -7.16
N ARG A 46 -6.61 11.27 -8.03
CA ARG A 46 -6.11 10.02 -8.58
C ARG A 46 -6.33 10.06 -10.07
N VAL A 47 -5.26 9.89 -10.83
CA VAL A 47 -5.33 9.65 -12.28
C VAL A 47 -5.25 8.14 -12.51
N ASP A 48 -6.03 7.62 -13.44
CA ASP A 48 -6.01 6.19 -13.79
C ASP A 48 -4.78 5.78 -14.61
N ARG A 49 -4.15 6.74 -15.31
CA ARG A 49 -2.93 6.56 -16.10
C ARG A 49 -1.87 7.60 -15.76
N GLY A 50 -0.61 7.15 -15.65
CA GLY A 50 0.55 8.03 -15.54
C GLY A 50 1.12 8.51 -16.88
N ALA A 51 0.66 7.91 -17.99
CA ALA A 51 1.07 8.28 -19.33
C ALA A 51 -0.10 8.12 -20.33
N VAL A 52 -0.24 9.06 -21.26
CA VAL A 52 -1.35 9.13 -22.22
C VAL A 52 -0.87 9.53 -23.61
N ARG A 53 -1.61 9.13 -24.64
CA ARG A 53 -1.44 9.64 -26.01
C ARG A 53 -2.34 10.84 -26.25
N ILE A 54 -2.00 11.65 -27.25
CA ILE A 54 -2.86 12.75 -27.69
C ILE A 54 -4.19 12.17 -28.19
N GLY A 55 -5.29 12.77 -27.76
CA GLY A 55 -6.65 12.31 -28.09
C GLY A 55 -7.14 11.10 -27.29
N GLU A 56 -6.27 10.45 -26.50
CA GLU A 56 -6.66 9.35 -25.61
C GLU A 56 -7.47 9.89 -24.42
N GLN A 57 -8.54 9.18 -24.08
CA GLN A 57 -9.38 9.50 -22.93
C GLN A 57 -8.85 8.81 -21.68
N PHE A 58 -8.77 9.55 -20.57
CA PHE A 58 -8.32 9.02 -19.29
C PHE A 58 -9.12 9.60 -18.13
N GLY A 59 -9.20 8.86 -17.03
CA GLY A 59 -9.98 9.21 -15.85
C GLY A 59 -9.18 9.97 -14.80
N MET A 60 -9.74 11.05 -14.29
CA MET A 60 -9.27 11.71 -13.08
C MET A 60 -10.38 11.73 -12.02
N THR A 61 -10.06 11.29 -10.82
CA THR A 61 -10.99 11.35 -9.68
C THR A 61 -10.43 12.29 -8.63
N VAL A 62 -11.21 13.31 -8.26
CA VAL A 62 -10.91 14.22 -7.16
C VAL A 62 -11.76 13.84 -5.97
N THR A 63 -11.13 13.57 -4.84
CA THR A 63 -11.81 13.25 -3.58
C THR A 63 -11.42 14.27 -2.53
N CYS A 64 -12.41 14.82 -1.86
CA CYS A 64 -12.21 15.80 -0.80
C CYS A 64 -12.81 15.29 0.50
N ARG A 65 -12.08 15.49 1.59
CA ARG A 65 -12.52 15.30 2.98
C ARG A 65 -12.74 16.68 3.59
N VAL A 66 -13.94 16.89 4.12
CA VAL A 66 -14.29 18.07 4.92
C VAL A 66 -14.57 17.67 6.36
N VAL A 67 -14.24 18.55 7.29
CA VAL A 67 -14.62 18.42 8.70
C VAL A 67 -16.09 18.80 8.88
N GLU A 68 -16.85 17.94 9.54
CA GLU A 68 -18.26 18.13 9.86
C GLU A 68 -18.50 17.62 11.29
N SER A 69 -18.34 18.52 12.27
CA SER A 69 -18.36 18.20 13.70
C SER A 69 -19.27 19.13 14.48
N GLY A 70 -19.57 18.78 15.73
CA GLY A 70 -20.40 19.61 16.62
C GLY A 70 -19.78 20.97 16.98
N SER A 71 -18.46 21.15 16.83
CA SER A 71 -17.78 22.43 17.08
C SER A 71 -17.67 23.32 15.83
N GLY A 72 -17.95 22.76 14.65
CA GLY A 72 -17.88 23.49 13.38
C GLY A 72 -17.87 22.57 12.16
N ARG A 73 -18.27 23.15 11.02
CA ARG A 73 -18.32 22.48 9.72
C ARG A 73 -17.60 23.31 8.65
N ALA A 74 -16.83 22.65 7.79
CA ALA A 74 -16.26 23.25 6.61
C ALA A 74 -17.26 23.12 5.44
N VAL A 75 -17.63 24.25 4.84
CA VAL A 75 -18.54 24.33 3.70
C VAL A 75 -17.74 24.73 2.46
N PRO A 76 -17.40 23.78 1.59
CA PRO A 76 -16.72 24.07 0.33
C PRO A 76 -17.69 24.68 -0.68
N ASP A 77 -17.20 25.62 -1.49
CA ASP A 77 -17.83 26.02 -2.73
C ASP A 77 -17.51 24.97 -3.80
N THR A 78 -18.52 24.20 -4.19
CA THR A 78 -18.36 23.12 -5.16
C THR A 78 -18.57 23.57 -6.59
N VAL A 79 -19.01 24.80 -6.83
CA VAL A 79 -19.34 25.29 -8.17
C VAL A 79 -18.13 25.19 -9.09
N GLY A 80 -16.93 25.51 -8.62
CA GLY A 80 -15.68 25.40 -9.40
C GLY A 80 -15.18 23.96 -9.66
N LEU A 81 -15.86 22.94 -9.12
CA LEU A 81 -15.55 21.53 -9.37
C LEU A 81 -16.59 20.85 -10.26
N GLU A 82 -17.67 21.53 -10.60
CA GLU A 82 -18.68 20.92 -11.47
C GLU A 82 -18.06 20.60 -12.84
N PRO A 83 -18.39 19.45 -13.45
CA PRO A 83 -17.80 19.05 -14.73
C PRO A 83 -17.96 20.08 -15.85
N GLU A 84 -19.00 20.92 -15.76
CA GLU A 84 -19.34 21.95 -16.75
C GLU A 84 -18.57 23.27 -16.55
N SER A 85 -18.00 23.50 -15.36
CA SER A 85 -17.37 24.77 -14.97
C SER A 85 -15.86 24.67 -14.78
N ILE A 86 -15.34 23.47 -14.52
CA ILE A 86 -13.92 23.25 -14.24
C ILE A 86 -13.08 23.48 -15.50
N ASP A 87 -12.04 24.31 -15.37
CA ASP A 87 -11.06 24.54 -16.44
C ASP A 87 -9.77 23.77 -16.13
N LEU A 88 -9.42 22.85 -17.03
CA LEU A 88 -8.26 21.97 -16.92
C LEU A 88 -7.29 22.11 -18.10
N LEU A 89 -7.27 23.24 -18.81
CA LEU A 89 -6.38 23.44 -19.95
C LEU A 89 -4.93 22.96 -19.70
N PRO A 90 -4.30 22.25 -20.65
CA PRO A 90 -4.77 21.92 -22.01
C PRO A 90 -5.65 20.66 -22.11
N PHE A 91 -6.18 20.15 -20.98
CA PHE A 91 -7.08 19.00 -20.96
C PHE A 91 -8.53 19.45 -21.15
N GLU A 92 -9.19 18.83 -22.10
CA GLU A 92 -10.63 18.96 -22.33
C GLU A 92 -11.38 17.98 -21.43
N VAL A 93 -12.40 18.47 -20.74
CA VAL A 93 -13.32 17.64 -19.96
C VAL A 93 -14.42 17.13 -20.90
N LEU A 94 -14.40 15.83 -21.20
CA LEU A 94 -15.36 15.21 -22.10
C LEU A 94 -16.64 14.78 -21.38
N ALA A 95 -16.50 14.37 -20.13
CA ALA A 95 -17.59 13.98 -19.26
C ALA A 95 -17.17 14.15 -17.81
N GLY A 96 -18.15 14.21 -16.91
CA GLY A 96 -17.89 14.08 -15.49
C GLY A 96 -19.14 13.71 -14.72
N GLU A 97 -18.93 13.18 -13.53
CA GLU A 97 -19.97 12.74 -12.63
C GLU A 97 -19.62 13.13 -11.20
N ARG A 98 -20.65 13.48 -10.42
CA ARG A 98 -20.53 13.66 -8.98
C ARG A 98 -21.11 12.44 -8.30
N PHE A 99 -20.32 11.81 -7.42
CA PHE A 99 -20.80 10.72 -6.59
C PHE A 99 -21.53 11.22 -5.35
N ALA A 100 -22.35 10.34 -4.77
CA ALA A 100 -23.01 10.61 -3.50
C ALA A 100 -21.98 10.84 -2.39
N ASP A 101 -22.26 11.82 -1.54
CA ASP A 101 -21.42 12.12 -0.39
C ASP A 101 -21.44 10.97 0.62
N VAL A 102 -20.27 10.66 1.20
CA VAL A 102 -20.12 9.66 2.25
C VAL A 102 -19.85 10.38 3.57
N THR A 103 -20.77 10.27 4.51
CA THR A 103 -20.62 10.86 5.85
C THR A 103 -20.00 9.85 6.82
N GLY A 104 -19.00 10.29 7.59
CA GLY A 104 -18.40 9.54 8.68
C GLY A 104 -18.35 10.36 9.97
N PRO A 105 -17.81 9.79 11.06
CA PRO A 105 -17.68 10.52 12.33
C PRO A 105 -16.78 11.75 12.17
N GLY A 106 -17.34 12.95 12.32
CA GLY A 106 -16.59 14.21 12.27
C GLY A 106 -16.18 14.68 10.87
N HIS A 107 -16.52 13.93 9.80
CA HIS A 107 -16.08 14.24 8.44
C HIS A 107 -17.13 13.83 7.40
N ARG A 108 -17.14 14.54 6.27
CA ARG A 108 -17.85 14.14 5.06
C ARG A 108 -16.88 14.08 3.90
N PHE A 109 -17.06 13.09 3.04
CA PHE A 109 -16.32 12.92 1.80
C PHE A 109 -17.24 13.20 0.63
N PHE A 110 -16.75 13.92 -0.35
CA PHE A 110 -17.40 14.09 -1.65
C PHE A 110 -16.39 13.84 -2.75
N GLN A 111 -16.88 13.34 -3.88
CA GLN A 111 -16.03 12.88 -4.96
C GLN A 111 -16.60 13.27 -6.32
N TYR A 112 -15.70 13.69 -7.20
CA TYR A 112 -15.96 13.95 -8.61
C TYR A 112 -15.08 13.04 -9.46
N HIS A 113 -15.65 12.53 -10.54
CA HIS A 113 -14.90 11.84 -11.58
C HIS A 113 -15.03 12.60 -12.89
N TYR A 114 -13.93 12.70 -13.62
CA TYR A 114 -13.82 13.41 -14.88
C TYR A 114 -13.18 12.48 -15.90
N VAL A 115 -13.71 12.53 -17.13
CA VAL A 115 -13.09 11.94 -18.32
C VAL A 115 -12.40 13.06 -19.07
N LEU A 116 -11.08 12.99 -19.12
CA LEU A 116 -10.22 14.02 -19.70
C LEU A 116 -9.62 13.55 -21.01
N ARG A 117 -9.28 14.49 -21.88
CA ARG A 117 -8.50 14.29 -23.09
C ARG A 117 -7.52 15.43 -23.28
N LEU A 118 -6.27 15.12 -23.61
CA LEU A 118 -5.29 16.15 -23.96
C LEU A 118 -5.60 16.71 -25.36
N THR A 119 -5.75 18.03 -25.45
CA THR A 119 -6.00 18.74 -26.70
C THR A 119 -4.79 19.61 -27.02
N GLY A 120 -4.07 19.27 -28.09
CA GLY A 120 -2.90 20.01 -28.56
C GLY A 120 -1.74 19.10 -28.93
N GLU A 121 -1.15 19.31 -30.11
CA GLU A 121 -0.09 18.44 -30.67
C GLU A 121 1.31 18.80 -30.16
N ASP A 122 1.50 19.95 -29.53
CA ASP A 122 2.81 20.47 -29.11
C ASP A 122 3.43 19.78 -27.88
N TYR A 123 2.74 18.77 -27.34
CA TYR A 123 3.05 18.13 -26.07
C TYR A 123 3.74 16.76 -26.19
N PHE A 124 4.00 16.26 -27.41
CA PHE A 124 4.61 14.95 -27.60
C PHE A 124 5.92 14.77 -26.82
N GLY A 125 6.04 13.64 -26.11
CA GLY A 125 7.25 13.27 -25.37
C GLY A 125 7.54 14.11 -24.13
N ARG A 126 6.63 15.01 -23.74
CA ARG A 126 6.78 15.92 -22.59
C ARG A 126 5.89 15.49 -21.43
N ASP A 127 6.23 15.97 -20.25
CA ASP A 127 5.36 15.88 -19.09
C ASP A 127 4.47 17.13 -19.07
N VAL A 128 3.16 16.93 -19.16
CA VAL A 128 2.17 18.01 -19.11
C VAL A 128 1.54 18.03 -17.74
N LEU A 129 1.43 19.20 -17.13
CA LEU A 129 0.81 19.34 -15.82
C LEU A 129 -0.71 19.44 -15.98
N ILE A 130 -1.44 18.54 -15.31
CA ILE A 130 -2.84 18.79 -14.98
C ILE A 130 -2.83 19.95 -13.98
N PRO A 131 -3.48 21.08 -14.27
CA PRO A 131 -3.32 22.31 -13.50
C PRO A 131 -3.69 22.15 -12.01
N PRO A 132 -3.16 23.03 -11.15
CA PRO A 132 -3.62 23.10 -9.77
C PRO A 132 -5.10 23.48 -9.71
N LEU A 133 -5.82 22.97 -8.71
CA LEU A 133 -7.22 23.33 -8.47
C LEU A 133 -7.32 24.16 -7.21
N GLU A 134 -8.00 25.31 -7.31
CA GLU A 134 -8.29 26.18 -6.17
C GLU A 134 -9.72 25.94 -5.71
N LEU A 135 -9.88 25.61 -4.43
CA LEU A 135 -11.17 25.34 -3.80
C LEU A 135 -11.42 26.36 -2.70
N ASN A 136 -12.46 27.17 -2.87
CA ASN A 136 -12.89 28.08 -1.83
C ASN A 136 -13.77 27.34 -0.82
N TYR A 137 -13.63 27.68 0.46
CA TYR A 137 -14.45 27.13 1.53
C TYR A 137 -14.56 28.13 2.68
N ARG A 138 -15.61 27.97 3.49
CA ARG A 138 -15.77 28.72 4.74
C ARG A 138 -15.98 27.77 5.91
N ILE A 139 -15.55 28.20 7.08
CA ILE A 139 -15.77 27.45 8.33
C ILE A 139 -16.96 28.06 9.02
N GLU A 140 -17.99 27.26 9.23
CA GLU A 140 -19.20 27.64 9.93
C GLU A 140 -19.19 27.05 11.33
N ARG A 141 -19.52 27.87 12.34
CA ARG A 141 -19.59 27.44 13.74
C ARG A 141 -21.01 27.58 14.26
N PRO A 142 -21.52 26.60 15.03
CA PRO A 142 -22.79 26.76 15.71
C PRO A 142 -22.64 27.87 16.76
N ALA A 143 -23.57 28.82 16.76
CA ALA A 143 -23.71 29.85 17.76
C ALA A 143 -24.92 29.54 18.67
N GLU A 144 -25.03 30.28 19.77
CA GLU A 144 -26.19 30.17 20.66
C GLU A 144 -27.51 30.46 19.88
N ALA A 145 -28.59 29.80 20.31
CA ALA A 145 -29.92 29.86 19.68
C ALA A 145 -30.04 29.26 18.26
N GLY A 146 -29.19 28.30 17.87
CA GLY A 146 -29.34 27.55 16.62
C GLY A 146 -28.98 28.36 15.37
N THR A 147 -28.36 29.53 15.55
CA THR A 147 -27.82 30.34 14.47
C THR A 147 -26.43 29.82 14.09
N VAL A 148 -26.08 29.90 12.81
CA VAL A 148 -24.76 29.49 12.31
C VAL A 148 -23.98 30.74 11.98
N LEU A 149 -22.80 30.90 12.58
CA LEU A 149 -21.95 32.05 12.32
C LEU A 149 -20.97 31.72 11.17
N PRO A 150 -21.11 32.36 9.99
CA PRO A 150 -20.20 32.12 8.88
C PRO A 150 -18.82 32.72 9.19
N GLY A 151 -17.78 31.92 9.03
CA GLY A 151 -16.40 32.39 9.09
C GLY A 151 -15.95 33.08 7.81
N ARG A 152 -14.70 33.52 7.81
CA ARG A 152 -14.01 34.05 6.62
C ARG A 152 -13.85 32.95 5.57
N GLU A 153 -13.91 33.34 4.31
CA GLU A 153 -13.56 32.49 3.18
C GLU A 153 -12.06 32.16 3.16
N LEU A 154 -11.75 30.92 2.83
CA LEU A 154 -10.42 30.35 2.80
C LEU A 154 -10.27 29.60 1.47
N THR A 155 -9.04 29.53 0.96
CA THR A 155 -8.75 28.84 -0.30
C THR A 155 -7.82 27.66 -0.02
N TYR A 156 -8.19 26.48 -0.51
CA TYR A 156 -7.36 25.28 -0.51
C TYR A 156 -6.84 25.04 -1.93
N VAL A 157 -5.53 24.86 -2.08
CA VAL A 157 -4.90 24.60 -3.39
C VAL A 157 -4.51 23.13 -3.48
N LEU A 158 -5.13 22.40 -4.39
CA LEU A 158 -4.71 21.07 -4.79
C LEU A 158 -3.61 21.20 -5.85
N PRO A 159 -2.36 20.79 -5.56
CA PRO A 159 -1.25 20.95 -6.49
C PRO A 159 -1.49 20.21 -7.80
N GLY A 160 -0.88 20.71 -8.88
CA GLY A 160 -0.93 20.07 -10.19
C GLY A 160 -0.21 18.72 -10.20
N GLU A 161 -0.62 17.85 -11.11
CA GLU A 161 -0.05 16.50 -11.26
C GLU A 161 0.49 16.30 -12.68
N PRO A 162 1.75 15.89 -12.85
CA PRO A 162 2.34 15.68 -14.17
C PRO A 162 1.83 14.37 -14.79
N ILE A 163 1.55 14.42 -16.09
CA ILE A 163 1.23 13.24 -16.91
C ILE A 163 2.19 13.16 -18.09
N ARG A 164 2.74 11.96 -18.34
CA ARG A 164 3.66 11.74 -19.45
C ARG A 164 2.89 11.64 -20.77
N VAL A 165 3.19 12.48 -21.73
CA VAL A 165 2.61 12.36 -23.08
C VAL A 165 3.48 11.43 -23.91
N LEU A 166 2.93 10.27 -24.25
CA LEU A 166 3.59 9.31 -25.11
C LEU A 166 3.56 9.81 -26.55
N SER A 167 4.73 9.84 -27.19
CA SER A 167 4.79 10.03 -28.63
C SER A 167 4.13 8.84 -29.32
N LEU A 168 3.29 9.13 -30.33
CA LEU A 168 2.78 8.12 -31.25
C LEU A 168 3.90 7.55 -32.15
N VAL A 169 4.99 8.30 -32.31
CA VAL A 169 6.13 7.94 -33.14
C VAL A 169 7.37 7.81 -32.25
N PRO A 170 7.96 6.60 -32.09
CA PRO A 170 9.23 6.45 -31.40
C PRO A 170 10.28 7.39 -32.02
N GLU A 171 11.13 8.03 -31.22
CA GLU A 171 12.18 8.93 -31.76
C GLU A 171 13.16 8.20 -32.72
N THR A 172 13.18 6.86 -32.68
CA THR A 172 13.95 6.00 -33.58
C THR A 172 13.23 5.63 -34.88
N ALA A 173 11.97 6.05 -35.06
CA ALA A 173 11.20 5.73 -36.26
C ALA A 173 11.56 6.69 -37.38
N ALA A 174 12.22 6.18 -38.41
CA ALA A 174 12.64 6.95 -39.59
C ALA A 174 11.48 7.30 -40.54
N ASP A 175 10.29 6.69 -40.37
CA ASP A 175 9.15 6.88 -41.26
C ASP A 175 7.79 6.68 -40.55
N ILE A 176 6.85 7.60 -40.78
CA ILE A 176 5.47 7.66 -40.28
C ILE A 176 4.57 6.57 -40.89
N ARG A 177 4.99 5.96 -42.01
CA ARG A 177 4.30 4.81 -42.62
C ARG A 177 4.78 3.46 -42.11
N GLY A 178 5.81 3.47 -41.26
CA GLY A 178 6.41 2.29 -40.66
C GLY A 178 6.33 2.37 -39.16
N ILE A 179 5.14 2.18 -38.58
CA ILE A 179 5.11 1.52 -37.28
C ILE A 179 5.86 0.20 -37.52
N PRO A 180 6.96 -0.11 -36.82
CA PRO A 180 7.43 -1.49 -36.80
C PRO A 180 6.35 -2.22 -36.00
N LEU A 181 5.30 -2.67 -36.68
CA LEU A 181 4.48 -3.76 -36.17
C LEU A 181 5.49 -4.83 -35.75
N GLU A 182 5.30 -5.41 -34.56
CA GLU A 182 6.11 -6.56 -34.17
C GLU A 182 6.16 -7.50 -35.37
N THR A 183 7.36 -7.66 -35.93
CA THR A 183 7.52 -8.52 -37.10
C THR A 183 7.02 -9.90 -36.69
N LEU A 184 6.37 -10.62 -37.61
CA LEU A 184 5.91 -11.99 -37.33
C LEU A 184 7.01 -12.84 -36.69
N GLY A 185 8.28 -12.65 -37.10
CA GLY A 185 9.42 -13.33 -36.50
C GLY A 185 9.67 -13.01 -35.02
N ALA A 186 9.36 -11.80 -34.55
CA ALA A 186 9.46 -11.45 -33.13
C ALA A 186 8.35 -12.09 -32.30
N ALA A 187 7.13 -12.20 -32.85
CA ALA A 187 6.02 -12.92 -32.22
C ALA A 187 6.28 -14.44 -32.20
N GLU A 188 6.73 -15.01 -33.32
CA GLU A 188 7.13 -16.42 -33.45
C GLU A 188 8.29 -16.76 -32.51
N ALA A 189 9.28 -15.88 -32.36
CA ALA A 189 10.39 -16.10 -31.41
C ALA A 189 9.93 -16.15 -29.95
N ARG A 190 8.90 -15.38 -29.58
CA ARG A 190 8.32 -15.42 -28.22
C ARG A 190 7.48 -16.67 -28.01
N LEU A 191 6.68 -17.07 -28.99
CA LEU A 191 5.93 -18.32 -28.95
C LEU A 191 6.86 -19.53 -28.89
N ALA A 192 7.92 -19.54 -29.70
CA ALA A 192 8.93 -20.60 -29.67
C ALA A 192 9.63 -20.70 -28.30
N ARG A 193 9.97 -19.55 -27.68
CA ARG A 193 10.53 -19.56 -26.31
C ARG A 193 9.52 -20.05 -25.28
N ALA A 194 8.25 -19.65 -25.40
CA ALA A 194 7.19 -20.10 -24.51
C ALA A 194 6.97 -21.63 -24.62
N ASP A 195 6.94 -22.16 -25.84
CA ASP A 195 6.81 -23.59 -26.10
C ASP A 195 7.99 -24.38 -25.55
N VAL A 196 9.22 -23.88 -25.70
CA VAL A 196 10.42 -24.52 -25.12
C VAL A 196 10.34 -24.54 -23.59
N LEU A 197 9.91 -23.44 -22.95
CA LEU A 197 9.75 -23.39 -21.50
C LEU A 197 8.62 -24.32 -21.02
N LEU A 198 7.54 -24.43 -21.78
CA LEU A 198 6.41 -25.32 -21.46
C LEU A 198 6.81 -26.79 -21.58
N LEU A 199 7.58 -27.14 -22.62
CA LEU A 199 8.17 -28.48 -22.76
C LEU A 199 9.15 -28.80 -21.62
N ALA A 200 10.00 -27.84 -21.23
CA ALA A 200 10.92 -28.01 -20.11
C ALA A 200 10.16 -28.20 -18.78
N ALA A 201 9.12 -27.40 -18.53
CA ALA A 201 8.27 -27.52 -17.35
C ALA A 201 7.52 -28.85 -17.31
N ALA A 202 6.98 -29.30 -18.44
CA ALA A 202 6.32 -30.60 -18.56
C ALA A 202 7.30 -31.75 -18.27
N GLY A 203 8.53 -31.67 -18.80
CA GLY A 203 9.60 -32.64 -18.51
C GLY A 203 9.94 -32.72 -17.03
N LEU A 204 10.16 -31.58 -16.38
CA LEU A 204 10.42 -31.52 -14.94
C LEU A 204 9.23 -32.04 -14.12
N GLY A 205 8.00 -31.74 -14.54
CA GLY A 205 6.78 -32.26 -13.92
C GLY A 205 6.68 -33.78 -13.96
N LEU A 206 7.03 -34.40 -15.09
CA LEU A 206 7.08 -35.87 -15.23
C LEU A 206 8.13 -36.50 -14.31
N VAL A 207 9.32 -35.89 -14.20
CA VAL A 207 10.37 -36.37 -13.28
C VAL A 207 9.90 -36.29 -11.84
N ALA A 208 9.32 -35.15 -11.44
CA ALA A 208 8.80 -34.95 -10.09
C ALA A 208 7.69 -35.96 -9.75
N ALA A 209 6.75 -36.20 -10.67
CA ALA A 209 5.71 -37.20 -10.51
C ALA A 209 6.29 -38.63 -10.36
N GLY A 210 7.30 -38.97 -11.17
CA GLY A 210 8.00 -40.25 -11.08
C GLY A 210 8.66 -40.49 -9.72
N VAL A 211 9.38 -39.48 -9.20
CA VAL A 211 9.99 -39.54 -7.86
C VAL A 211 8.93 -39.75 -6.78
N LEU A 212 7.79 -39.06 -6.91
CA LEU A 212 6.68 -39.16 -5.96
C LEU A 212 6.05 -40.56 -5.97
N VAL A 213 5.84 -41.16 -7.14
CA VAL A 213 5.35 -42.55 -7.28
C VAL A 213 6.33 -43.56 -6.66
N VAL A 214 7.63 -43.41 -6.92
CA VAL A 214 8.66 -44.29 -6.33
C VAL A 214 8.70 -44.14 -4.80
N GLY A 215 8.60 -42.91 -4.29
CA GLY A 215 8.51 -42.61 -2.86
C GLY A 215 7.31 -43.28 -2.20
N LEU A 216 6.12 -43.14 -2.80
CA LEU A 216 4.89 -43.78 -2.31
C LEU A 216 5.00 -45.31 -2.33
N ARG A 217 5.55 -45.89 -3.40
CA ARG A 217 5.75 -47.34 -3.50
C ARG A 217 6.70 -47.85 -2.41
N ARG A 218 7.82 -47.17 -2.18
CA ARG A 218 8.76 -47.54 -1.09
C ARG A 218 8.12 -47.41 0.28
N ALA A 219 7.36 -46.35 0.53
CA ALA A 219 6.63 -46.17 1.79
C ALA A 219 5.60 -47.28 2.01
N HIS A 220 4.89 -47.70 0.96
CA HIS A 220 3.92 -48.79 1.06
C HIS A 220 4.59 -50.15 1.31
N GLN A 221 5.69 -50.44 0.62
CA GLN A 221 6.49 -51.65 0.84
C GLN A 221 7.08 -51.69 2.26
N ALA A 222 7.60 -50.58 2.76
CA ALA A 222 8.12 -50.50 4.13
C ALA A 222 7.03 -50.77 5.18
N ARG A 223 5.81 -50.24 4.97
CA ARG A 223 4.66 -50.52 5.84
C ARG A 223 4.24 -52.00 5.80
N GLN A 224 4.23 -52.62 4.62
CA GLN A 224 3.92 -54.05 4.48
C GLN A 224 5.00 -54.94 5.11
N ALA A 225 6.28 -54.60 4.96
CA ALA A 225 7.39 -55.33 5.59
C ALA A 225 7.35 -55.23 7.13
N ALA A 226 6.97 -54.07 7.67
CA ALA A 226 6.73 -53.89 9.10
C ALA A 226 5.50 -54.65 9.62
N SER A 227 4.63 -55.13 8.72
CA SER A 227 3.45 -55.93 9.03
C SER A 227 3.72 -57.44 8.99
N ALA A 228 4.99 -57.88 8.88
CA ALA A 228 5.34 -59.30 8.99
C ALA A 228 4.85 -59.84 10.34
N PRO A 229 4.19 -61.01 10.38
CA PRO A 229 3.49 -61.48 11.57
C PRO A 229 4.47 -61.64 12.72
N GLU A 230 4.24 -60.86 13.77
CA GLU A 230 4.96 -60.91 15.03
C GLU A 230 5.03 -62.36 15.52
N ALA A 231 6.26 -62.84 15.73
CA ALA A 231 6.53 -64.21 16.15
C ALA A 231 5.72 -64.53 17.41
N ARG A 232 4.75 -65.45 17.25
CA ARG A 232 3.87 -65.93 18.31
C ARG A 232 4.71 -66.30 19.55
N PRO A 233 4.53 -65.66 20.71
CA PRO A 233 5.33 -65.98 21.89
C PRO A 233 5.09 -67.44 22.28
N VAL A 234 6.17 -68.21 22.38
CA VAL A 234 6.13 -69.61 22.81
C VAL A 234 5.59 -69.66 24.23
N ALA A 235 4.51 -70.41 24.44
CA ALA A 235 3.86 -70.51 25.74
C ALA A 235 4.82 -71.05 26.80
N ALA A 236 4.88 -70.40 27.97
CA ALA A 236 5.76 -70.76 29.08
C ALA A 236 5.62 -72.24 29.53
N ALA A 237 4.44 -72.84 29.35
CA ALA A 237 4.20 -74.25 29.62
C ALA A 237 5.05 -75.19 28.74
N ALA A 238 5.33 -74.82 27.48
CA ALA A 238 6.18 -75.60 26.60
C ALA A 238 7.64 -75.62 27.09
N VAL A 239 8.11 -74.48 27.62
CA VAL A 239 9.45 -74.35 28.21
C VAL A 239 9.53 -75.14 29.53
N ALA A 240 8.53 -75.00 30.41
CA ALA A 240 8.48 -75.73 31.68
C ALA A 240 8.45 -77.26 31.47
N GLY A 241 7.70 -77.74 30.49
CA GLY A 241 7.66 -79.16 30.13
C GLY A 241 9.01 -79.68 29.60
N ALA A 242 9.73 -78.88 28.81
CA ALA A 242 11.06 -79.24 28.32
C ALA A 242 12.09 -79.32 29.46
N VAL A 243 12.06 -78.36 30.39
CA VAL A 243 12.95 -78.36 31.57
C VAL A 243 12.65 -79.54 32.51
N ALA A 244 11.36 -79.84 32.75
CA ALA A 244 10.98 -80.96 33.60
C ALA A 244 11.47 -82.31 33.05
N ARG A 245 11.38 -82.50 31.72
CA ARG A 245 11.92 -83.71 31.07
C ARG A 245 13.43 -83.82 31.22
N ALA A 246 14.16 -82.72 30.98
CA ALA A 246 15.61 -82.70 31.15
C ALA A 246 16.02 -83.02 32.59
N LEU A 247 15.30 -82.50 33.59
CA LEU A 247 15.56 -82.82 35.01
C LEU A 247 15.27 -84.28 35.37
N THR A 248 14.23 -84.88 34.78
CA THR A 248 13.96 -86.31 34.98
C THR A 248 15.00 -87.21 34.34
N GLU A 249 15.57 -86.80 33.19
CA GLU A 249 16.66 -87.52 32.52
C GLU A 249 17.89 -87.55 33.43
N ILE A 250 18.34 -86.38 33.91
CA ILE A 250 19.51 -86.26 34.80
C ILE A 250 19.31 -87.03 36.11
N ARG A 251 18.09 -87.01 36.69
CA ARG A 251 17.79 -87.81 37.89
C ARG A 251 17.87 -89.31 37.63
N ARG A 252 17.46 -89.79 36.44
CA ARG A 252 17.60 -91.20 36.06
C ARG A 252 19.05 -91.59 35.85
N GLU A 253 19.84 -90.74 35.21
CA GLU A 253 21.29 -90.96 35.05
C GLU A 253 22.01 -91.02 36.40
N ASN A 254 21.68 -90.13 37.34
CA ASN A 254 22.26 -90.17 38.69
C ASN A 254 21.80 -91.38 39.52
N ALA A 255 20.55 -91.82 39.40
CA ALA A 255 20.06 -93.01 40.09
C ALA A 255 20.60 -94.33 39.49
N ALA A 256 21.13 -94.30 38.26
CA ALA A 256 21.81 -95.43 37.64
C ALA A 256 23.32 -95.47 37.97
N ALA A 257 23.84 -94.46 38.68
CA ALA A 257 25.25 -94.33 39.06
C ALA A 257 25.53 -94.62 40.55
N GLU A 258 24.50 -94.96 41.35
CA GLU A 258 24.58 -95.50 42.72
C GLU A 258 24.24 -96.99 42.76
#